data_AF-A0AAU3JKK5-F1
#
_entry.id   AF-A0AAU3JKK5-F1
#
_cell.length_a   1.000
_cell.length_b   1.000
_cell.length_c   1.000
_cell.angle_alpha   90.00
_cell.angle_beta   90.00
_cell.angle_gamma   90.00
#
_symmetry.space_group_name_H-M   'P 1'
#
loop_
_entity.id
_entity.type
_entity.pdbx_description
1 polymer ?
#
loop_
_entity_poly.entity_id
_entity_poly.type
_entity_poly.pdbx_seq_one_letter_code
_entity_poly.pdbx_strand_id
1 'polypeptide(L)'
;MTDSTVRIDGNTLRLPGGVAVRFVRTLRLPETGTHPLPPGLGEFPVRRVTDYPDTVPAQWRARGGVMLPVYLREAMWLTFAGTAEPAALQVGVGKVCAVSGRKWSDRLSREPQNYLVLPRQPWLDGINSGKGTVRQFVAVPLGLGATVEGQVTGEETWGGVQLQSFPLVEPRLAEWREEERRRSELQRMSFTGGGYGAAMPMAAPAPGAAPGAAPAGRPRPAAAMGLGVGGSMLQEVYRDDRPLKDWAEQPAGRVFVHLVTPPEWRRITGEAPPPSPVDRAAYTRAGLPWYDYYDQEAEDLAPTEALEGVQPVGDWLGDDHEPWQDPTPHQVKPLKDAPGKAVEDGDW
;
A
#
# COMPACT_ATOMS: atom_id res chain seq x y z
N MET A 1 -13.69 -4.60 -24.58
CA MET A 1 -14.31 -3.83 -23.47
C MET A 1 -13.33 -3.86 -22.32
N THR A 2 -12.53 -2.81 -22.17
CA THR A 2 -11.64 -2.67 -21.01
C THR A 2 -12.53 -2.54 -19.78
N ASP A 3 -12.36 -3.46 -18.84
CA ASP A 3 -13.06 -3.41 -17.58
C ASP A 3 -12.63 -2.15 -16.82
N SER A 4 -13.53 -1.17 -16.76
CA SER A 4 -13.30 0.12 -16.12
C SER A 4 -13.55 0.09 -14.60
N THR A 5 -13.83 -1.09 -14.04
CA THR A 5 -14.22 -1.24 -12.65
C THR A 5 -13.09 -1.80 -11.79
N VAL A 6 -12.95 -1.29 -10.57
CA VAL A 6 -12.01 -1.86 -9.60
C VAL A 6 -12.57 -3.19 -9.12
N ARG A 7 -11.76 -4.25 -9.19
CA ARG A 7 -12.12 -5.60 -8.76
C ARG A 7 -11.29 -6.04 -7.56
N ILE A 8 -11.82 -7.02 -6.83
CA ILE A 8 -11.08 -7.73 -5.78
C ILE A 8 -10.80 -9.16 -6.26
N ASP A 9 -9.54 -9.56 -6.18
CA ASP A 9 -9.04 -10.91 -6.49
C ASP A 9 -8.25 -11.41 -5.26
N GLY A 10 -8.87 -12.26 -4.44
CA GLY A 10 -8.37 -12.56 -3.09
C GLY A 10 -8.36 -11.31 -2.20
N ASN A 11 -7.18 -10.86 -1.78
CA ASN A 11 -6.99 -9.57 -1.09
C ASN A 11 -6.42 -8.48 -2.02
N THR A 12 -6.26 -8.78 -3.31
CA THR A 12 -5.68 -7.86 -4.30
C THR A 12 -6.74 -6.95 -4.88
N LEU A 13 -6.49 -5.64 -4.84
CA LEU A 13 -7.24 -4.66 -5.62
C LEU A 13 -6.67 -4.60 -7.03
N ARG A 14 -7.49 -4.96 -8.01
CA ARG A 14 -7.21 -4.85 -9.43
C ARG A 14 -7.84 -3.56 -9.95
N LEU A 15 -7.01 -2.57 -10.26
CA LEU A 15 -7.47 -1.31 -10.86
C LEU A 15 -7.27 -1.34 -12.38
N PRO A 16 -8.10 -0.59 -13.14
CA PRO A 16 -7.88 -0.35 -14.56
C PRO A 16 -6.44 0.09 -14.89
N GLY A 17 -5.92 -0.35 -16.03
CA GLY A 17 -4.50 -0.18 -16.39
C GLY A 17 -3.60 -1.29 -15.87
N GLY A 18 -4.16 -2.45 -15.51
CA GLY A 18 -3.39 -3.62 -15.07
C GLY A 18 -2.77 -3.48 -13.67
N VAL A 19 -3.11 -2.43 -12.92
CA VAL A 19 -2.56 -2.12 -11.60
C VAL A 19 -3.06 -3.11 -10.56
N ALA A 20 -2.14 -3.71 -9.82
CA ALA A 20 -2.42 -4.55 -8.66
C ALA A 20 -1.96 -3.83 -7.39
N VAL A 21 -2.79 -3.81 -6.36
CA VAL A 21 -2.42 -3.26 -5.04
C VAL A 21 -2.82 -4.24 -3.95
N ARG A 22 -1.89 -4.58 -3.06
CA ARG A 22 -2.18 -5.30 -1.82
C ARG A 22 -1.69 -4.50 -0.63
N PHE A 23 -2.41 -4.61 0.48
CA PHE A 23 -2.05 -3.99 1.75
C PHE A 23 -1.39 -5.05 2.63
N VAL A 24 -0.21 -4.76 3.13
CA VAL A 24 0.60 -5.72 3.89
C VAL A 24 0.88 -5.15 5.27
N ARG A 25 0.71 -5.99 6.30
CA ARG A 25 1.08 -5.65 7.68
C ARG A 25 2.59 -5.60 7.82
N THR A 26 3.07 -4.77 8.73
CA THR A 26 4.51 -4.75 9.05
C THR A 26 4.76 -4.30 10.48
N LEU A 27 6.02 -4.44 10.92
CA LEU A 27 6.47 -3.93 12.19
C LEU A 27 6.43 -2.41 12.16
N ARG A 28 5.77 -1.82 13.15
CA ARG A 28 5.88 -0.39 13.41
C ARG A 28 7.35 -0.05 13.68
N LEU A 29 7.86 1.05 13.13
CA LEU A 29 9.22 1.52 13.39
C LEU A 29 9.27 2.57 14.51
N PRO A 30 10.38 2.66 15.27
CA PRO A 30 10.62 3.76 16.20
C PRO A 30 10.59 5.11 15.50
N GLU A 31 10.19 6.15 16.22
CA GLU A 31 10.00 7.49 15.64
C GLU A 31 11.31 8.27 15.46
N THR A 32 12.36 7.85 16.17
CA THR A 32 13.68 8.46 16.11
C THR A 32 14.65 7.61 15.30
N GLY A 33 15.36 8.25 14.37
CA GLY A 33 16.37 7.61 13.53
C GLY A 33 15.85 7.27 12.14
N THR A 34 16.65 6.56 11.37
CA THR A 34 16.29 6.00 10.06
C THR A 34 16.62 4.52 10.10
N HIS A 35 15.64 3.69 9.76
CA HIS A 35 15.72 2.25 9.95
C HIS A 35 15.73 1.49 8.61
N PRO A 36 16.25 0.25 8.60
CA PRO A 36 16.02 -0.67 7.50
C PRO A 36 14.53 -0.96 7.30
N LEU A 37 14.16 -1.41 6.10
CA LEU A 37 12.80 -1.80 5.75
C LEU A 37 12.35 -2.98 6.64
N PRO A 38 11.15 -2.87 7.25
CA PRO A 38 10.59 -3.95 8.05
C PRO A 38 9.99 -5.05 7.14
N PRO A 39 9.84 -6.28 7.66
CA PRO A 39 9.29 -7.42 6.91
C PRO A 39 7.80 -7.26 6.61
N GLY A 40 7.31 -8.01 5.63
CA GLY A 40 5.88 -8.29 5.48
C GLY A 40 5.38 -9.29 6.53
N LEU A 41 4.30 -8.96 7.26
CA LEU A 41 3.66 -9.81 8.26
C LEU A 41 2.28 -10.32 7.82
N GLY A 42 2.11 -10.46 6.51
CA GLY A 42 0.90 -10.96 5.87
C GLY A 42 -0.09 -9.87 5.45
N GLU A 43 -0.99 -10.25 4.55
CA GLU A 43 -1.90 -9.32 3.89
C GLU A 43 -3.10 -8.95 4.76
N PHE A 44 -3.56 -7.71 4.62
CA PHE A 44 -4.86 -7.31 5.15
C PHE A 44 -5.99 -7.92 4.30
N PRO A 45 -7.02 -8.52 4.92
CA PRO A 45 -8.20 -8.93 4.19
C PRO A 45 -8.94 -7.70 3.70
N VAL A 46 -9.36 -7.72 2.43
CA VAL A 46 -10.10 -6.62 1.81
C VAL A 46 -11.51 -7.09 1.45
N ARG A 47 -12.51 -6.26 1.73
CA ARG A 47 -13.92 -6.54 1.42
C ARG A 47 -14.56 -5.34 0.76
N ARG A 48 -15.48 -5.56 -0.18
CA ARG A 48 -16.26 -4.47 -0.79
C ARG A 48 -17.30 -3.99 0.20
N VAL A 49 -17.46 -2.68 0.30
CA VAL A 49 -18.52 -2.07 1.13
C VAL A 49 -19.91 -2.52 0.66
N THR A 50 -20.08 -2.70 -0.65
CA THR A 50 -21.35 -3.11 -1.27
C THR A 50 -21.82 -4.51 -0.88
N ASP A 51 -20.92 -5.35 -0.38
CA ASP A 51 -21.26 -6.72 0.04
C ASP A 51 -21.92 -6.75 1.43
N TYR A 52 -21.94 -5.61 2.14
CA TYR A 52 -22.44 -5.48 3.50
C TYR A 52 -23.45 -4.33 3.63
N PRO A 53 -24.50 -4.27 2.79
CA PRO A 53 -25.37 -3.12 2.71
C PRO A 53 -26.00 -2.77 4.06
N ASP A 54 -26.45 -3.76 4.83
CA ASP A 54 -27.22 -3.53 6.06
C ASP A 54 -26.37 -3.14 7.28
N THR A 55 -25.08 -3.46 7.27
CA THR A 55 -24.21 -3.32 8.46
C THR A 55 -23.18 -2.20 8.33
N VAL A 56 -22.81 -1.81 7.11
CA VAL A 56 -21.91 -0.66 6.88
C VAL A 56 -22.58 0.67 7.22
N PRO A 57 -21.81 1.66 7.71
CA PRO A 57 -22.31 3.02 7.89
C PRO A 57 -22.92 3.59 6.61
N ALA A 58 -24.03 4.33 6.72
CA ALA A 58 -24.72 4.90 5.56
C ALA A 58 -23.81 5.78 4.69
N GLN A 59 -22.91 6.53 5.33
CA GLN A 59 -21.89 7.35 4.65
C GLN A 59 -20.91 6.53 3.80
N TRP A 60 -20.58 5.29 4.21
CA TRP A 60 -19.74 4.39 3.42
C TRP A 60 -20.53 3.79 2.27
N ARG A 61 -21.80 3.44 2.47
CA ARG A 61 -22.68 2.97 1.40
C ARG A 61 -22.80 3.99 0.27
N ALA A 62 -22.95 5.27 0.62
CA ALA A 62 -23.01 6.38 -0.34
C ALA A 62 -21.66 6.60 -1.07
N ARG A 63 -20.53 6.39 -0.38
CA ARG A 63 -19.19 6.55 -0.95
C ARG A 63 -18.72 5.36 -1.78
N GLY A 64 -19.13 4.16 -1.41
CA GLY A 64 -18.59 2.90 -1.93
C GLY A 64 -17.16 2.64 -1.50
N GLY A 65 -16.46 1.84 -2.32
CA GLY A 65 -15.09 1.43 -2.10
C GLY A 65 -14.98 0.08 -1.37
N VAL A 66 -13.84 -0.10 -0.72
CA VAL A 66 -13.49 -1.32 0.00
C VAL A 66 -13.08 -0.98 1.42
N MET A 67 -12.99 -1.98 2.29
CA MET A 67 -12.60 -1.80 3.68
C MET A 67 -11.65 -2.91 4.11
N LEU A 68 -10.78 -2.60 5.07
CA LEU A 68 -9.86 -3.55 5.69
C LEU A 68 -9.77 -3.33 7.21
N PRO A 69 -9.51 -4.37 8.01
CA PRO A 69 -9.37 -4.26 9.46
C PRO A 69 -7.93 -3.92 9.86
N VAL A 70 -7.74 -2.86 10.64
CA VAL A 70 -6.42 -2.47 11.13
C VAL A 70 -6.49 -2.10 12.61
N TYR A 71 -5.51 -2.52 13.41
CA TYR A 71 -5.43 -2.17 14.83
C TYR A 71 -4.85 -0.76 15.01
N LEU A 72 -5.19 -0.15 16.14
CA LEU A 72 -4.57 1.11 16.56
C LEU A 72 -3.05 0.95 16.63
N ARG A 73 -2.30 1.87 16.03
CA ARG A 73 -0.82 1.88 15.92
C ARG A 73 -0.24 0.76 15.04
N GLU A 74 -1.07 -0.02 14.35
CA GLU A 74 -0.56 -0.99 13.38
C GLU A 74 0.01 -0.26 12.17
N ALA A 75 1.17 -0.74 11.71
CA ALA A 75 1.83 -0.24 10.52
C ALA A 75 1.48 -1.09 9.30
N MET A 76 1.47 -0.46 8.14
CA MET A 76 1.22 -1.14 6.87
C MET A 76 2.06 -0.55 5.74
N TRP A 77 2.20 -1.31 4.67
CA TRP A 77 2.75 -0.86 3.40
C TRP A 77 1.91 -1.41 2.23
N LEU A 78 2.14 -0.85 1.04
CA LEU A 78 1.43 -1.23 -0.18
C LEU A 78 2.41 -1.88 -1.14
N THR A 79 2.14 -3.11 -1.57
CA THR A 79 2.85 -3.73 -2.69
C THR A 79 2.09 -3.55 -3.99
N PHE A 80 2.83 -3.32 -5.07
CA PHE A 80 2.32 -3.21 -6.44
C PHE A 80 2.70 -4.41 -7.32
N ALA A 81 3.26 -5.45 -6.69
CA ALA A 81 3.59 -6.71 -7.34
C ALA A 81 2.36 -7.30 -8.06
N GLY A 82 2.59 -7.82 -9.28
CA GLY A 82 1.53 -8.31 -10.15
C GLY A 82 0.82 -7.22 -10.97
N THR A 83 1.33 -5.98 -10.96
CA THR A 83 0.94 -4.96 -11.93
C THR A 83 1.41 -5.36 -13.33
N ALA A 84 0.46 -5.54 -14.24
CA ALA A 84 0.71 -6.14 -15.56
C ALA A 84 1.09 -5.14 -16.65
N GLU A 85 0.73 -3.87 -16.49
CA GLU A 85 0.98 -2.81 -17.48
C GLU A 85 1.42 -1.52 -16.78
N PRO A 86 2.14 -0.61 -17.48
CA PRO A 86 2.57 0.64 -16.88
C PRO A 86 1.40 1.55 -16.56
N ALA A 87 1.45 2.14 -15.37
CA ALA A 87 0.47 3.11 -14.91
C ALA A 87 1.09 4.09 -13.92
N ALA A 88 0.59 5.32 -13.93
CA ALA A 88 0.77 6.25 -12.82
C ALA A 88 -0.28 5.95 -11.74
N LEU A 89 0.17 5.63 -10.52
CA LEU A 89 -0.71 5.37 -9.38
C LEU A 89 -0.60 6.53 -8.37
N GLN A 90 -1.71 7.22 -8.13
CA GLN A 90 -1.79 8.16 -7.01
C GLN A 90 -2.23 7.42 -5.75
N VAL A 91 -1.54 7.69 -4.64
CA VAL A 91 -1.87 7.20 -3.30
C VAL A 91 -2.15 8.40 -2.40
N GLY A 92 -3.34 8.42 -1.82
CA GLY A 92 -3.80 9.47 -0.92
C GLY A 92 -4.09 8.91 0.46
N VAL A 93 -3.77 9.67 1.50
CA VAL A 93 -4.06 9.35 2.90
C VAL A 93 -4.87 10.50 3.48
N GLY A 94 -6.15 10.24 3.78
CA GLY A 94 -7.10 11.30 4.15
C GLY A 94 -7.14 12.47 3.17
N LYS A 95 -7.15 12.20 1.86
CA LYS A 95 -7.10 13.21 0.79
C LYS A 95 -5.87 14.14 0.83
N VAL A 96 -4.77 13.68 1.39
CA VAL A 96 -3.45 14.27 1.16
C VAL A 96 -2.65 13.27 0.32
N CYS A 97 -2.05 13.73 -0.77
CA CYS A 97 -1.22 12.86 -1.60
C CYS A 97 0.03 12.42 -0.82
N ALA A 98 0.26 11.11 -0.69
CA ALA A 98 1.39 10.56 0.05
C ALA A 98 2.76 10.86 -0.61
N VAL A 99 2.77 11.21 -1.90
CA VAL A 99 3.98 11.53 -2.65
C VAL A 99 4.31 13.03 -2.60
N SER A 100 3.29 13.88 -2.77
CA SER A 100 3.49 15.34 -2.91
C SER A 100 3.12 16.17 -1.69
N GLY A 101 2.34 15.63 -0.74
CA GLY A 101 1.76 16.39 0.36
C GLY A 101 0.69 17.40 -0.05
N ARG A 102 0.37 17.53 -1.34
CA ARG A 102 -0.70 18.41 -1.81
C ARG A 102 -2.07 17.78 -1.49
N LYS A 103 -3.07 18.64 -1.37
CA LYS A 103 -4.48 18.22 -1.32
C LYS A 103 -4.80 17.33 -2.52
N TRP A 104 -5.62 16.32 -2.28
CA TRP A 104 -6.00 15.33 -3.28
C TRP A 104 -6.59 15.98 -4.52
N SER A 105 -6.11 15.53 -5.68
CA SER A 105 -6.55 15.98 -6.99
C SER A 105 -6.93 14.77 -7.82
N ASP A 106 -7.75 14.96 -8.85
CA ASP A 106 -8.06 13.96 -9.86
C ASP A 106 -7.19 14.12 -11.12
N ARG A 107 -6.05 14.80 -10.99
CA ARG A 107 -5.07 15.02 -12.05
C ARG A 107 -3.67 14.67 -11.57
N LEU A 108 -2.87 14.19 -12.52
CA LEU A 108 -1.45 14.03 -12.33
C LEU A 108 -0.75 15.39 -12.38
N SER A 109 0.31 15.52 -11.60
CA SER A 109 1.25 16.66 -11.63
C SER A 109 2.66 16.10 -11.52
N ARG A 110 3.63 16.74 -12.19
CA ARG A 110 5.07 16.45 -12.05
C ARG A 110 5.82 17.45 -11.18
N GLU A 111 5.18 18.56 -10.81
CA GLU A 111 5.81 19.66 -10.08
C GLU A 111 4.94 20.13 -8.89
N PRO A 112 5.15 19.52 -7.70
CA PRO A 112 5.89 18.28 -7.48
C PRO A 112 5.10 17.08 -7.99
N GLN A 113 5.81 15.98 -8.25
CA GLN A 113 5.20 14.73 -8.69
C GLN A 113 4.21 14.21 -7.63
N ASN A 114 3.03 13.77 -8.05
CA ASN A 114 1.97 13.33 -7.14
C ASN A 114 1.51 11.87 -7.35
N TYR A 115 2.36 11.05 -7.97
CA TYR A 115 2.09 9.66 -8.33
C TYR A 115 3.35 8.79 -8.28
N LEU A 116 3.14 7.48 -8.23
CA LEU A 116 4.15 6.43 -8.34
C LEU A 116 4.15 5.89 -9.77
N VAL A 117 5.33 5.58 -10.32
CA VAL A 117 5.47 5.03 -11.68
C VAL A 117 5.51 3.51 -11.62
N LEU A 118 4.40 2.85 -11.94
CA LEU A 118 4.32 1.40 -11.95
C LEU A 118 4.70 0.81 -13.32
N PRO A 119 5.24 -0.42 -13.37
CA PRO A 119 5.63 -1.27 -12.23
C PRO A 119 7.02 -0.94 -11.67
N ARG A 120 7.67 0.14 -12.14
CA ARG A 120 9.04 0.50 -11.71
C ARG A 120 9.14 0.79 -10.23
N GLN A 121 8.13 1.42 -9.64
CA GLN A 121 7.94 1.48 -8.19
C GLN A 121 7.27 0.17 -7.75
N PRO A 122 7.96 -0.71 -7.03
CA PRO A 122 7.43 -2.02 -6.65
C PRO A 122 6.53 -1.97 -5.40
N TRP A 123 6.76 -1.01 -4.49
CA TRP A 123 5.99 -0.85 -3.26
C TRP A 123 6.10 0.59 -2.68
N LEU A 124 5.31 0.89 -1.64
CA LEU A 124 5.34 2.13 -0.87
C LEU A 124 5.04 1.86 0.62
N ASP A 125 5.94 2.23 1.53
CA ASP A 125 5.82 1.99 2.98
C ASP A 125 5.25 3.17 3.77
N GLY A 126 5.24 4.36 3.16
CA GLY A 126 4.97 5.58 3.88
C GLY A 126 4.73 6.79 3.01
N ILE A 127 4.64 7.95 3.67
CA ILE A 127 4.66 9.22 2.95
C ILE A 127 6.09 9.57 2.55
N ASN A 128 6.25 10.24 1.41
CA ASN A 128 7.55 10.71 0.96
C ASN A 128 8.16 11.71 1.97
N SER A 129 9.35 11.42 2.47
CA SER A 129 10.18 12.34 3.26
C SER A 129 11.51 12.68 2.57
N GLY A 130 11.67 12.22 1.33
CA GLY A 130 12.77 12.48 0.41
C GLY A 130 14.13 12.06 0.94
N LYS A 131 15.19 12.38 0.19
CA LYS A 131 16.57 11.96 0.50
C LYS A 131 16.68 10.44 0.64
N GLY A 132 15.97 9.70 -0.18
CA GLY A 132 15.88 8.24 -0.17
C GLY A 132 15.13 7.70 1.05
N THR A 133 14.23 8.48 1.65
CA THR A 133 13.45 8.05 2.81
C THR A 133 11.95 8.25 2.65
N VAL A 134 11.20 7.39 3.34
CA VAL A 134 9.78 7.59 3.63
C VAL A 134 9.52 7.47 5.12
N ARG A 135 8.37 7.98 5.57
CA ARG A 135 7.89 7.78 6.94
C ARG A 135 6.66 6.90 6.98
N GLN A 136 6.76 5.83 7.74
CA GLN A 136 5.86 4.67 7.72
C GLN A 136 4.39 5.04 7.88
N PHE A 137 3.50 4.39 7.12
CA PHE A 137 2.06 4.51 7.39
C PHE A 137 1.69 3.82 8.70
N VAL A 138 1.12 4.56 9.63
CA VAL A 138 0.63 4.03 10.92
C VAL A 138 -0.84 4.39 11.12
N ALA A 139 -1.66 3.41 11.44
CA ALA A 139 -3.09 3.61 11.67
C ALA A 139 -3.35 4.34 12.99
N VAL A 140 -4.14 5.42 12.90
CA VAL A 140 -4.56 6.23 14.05
C VAL A 140 -6.05 6.58 13.97
N PRO A 141 -6.72 6.84 15.11
CA PRO A 141 -8.11 7.28 15.13
C PRO A 141 -8.22 8.68 14.54
N LEU A 142 -9.34 8.97 13.86
CA LEU A 142 -9.68 10.34 13.51
C LEU A 142 -10.10 11.13 14.76
N GLY A 143 -9.90 12.45 14.71
CA GLY A 143 -10.26 13.41 15.75
C GLY A 143 -9.14 13.74 16.74
N LEU A 144 -7.94 13.15 16.60
CA LEU A 144 -6.79 13.44 17.45
C LEU A 144 -5.87 14.53 16.88
N GLY A 145 -6.00 14.82 15.58
CA GLY A 145 -5.06 15.67 14.85
C GLY A 145 -3.74 14.96 14.47
N ALA A 146 -3.65 13.65 14.71
CA ALA A 146 -2.44 12.86 14.49
C ALA A 146 -2.30 12.32 13.05
N THR A 147 -3.38 12.31 12.26
CA THR A 147 -3.30 11.83 10.87
C THR A 147 -2.54 12.82 9.99
N VAL A 148 -1.99 12.33 8.88
CA VAL A 148 -1.41 13.20 7.84
C VAL A 148 -2.44 14.24 7.36
N GLU A 149 -3.70 13.85 7.21
CA GLU A 149 -4.80 14.76 6.87
C GLU A 149 -4.93 15.91 7.88
N GLY A 150 -5.01 15.57 9.17
CA GLY A 150 -5.12 16.53 10.27
C GLY A 150 -3.98 17.52 10.30
N GLN A 151 -2.76 17.01 10.18
CA GLN A 151 -1.55 17.83 10.28
C GLN A 151 -1.33 18.72 9.05
N VAL A 152 -1.67 18.25 7.85
CA VAL A 152 -1.45 19.01 6.61
C VAL A 152 -2.62 19.96 6.30
N THR A 153 -3.85 19.58 6.65
CA THR A 153 -5.05 20.33 6.24
C THR A 153 -5.76 21.04 7.39
N GLY A 154 -5.51 20.64 8.63
CA GLY A 154 -6.26 21.09 9.81
C GLY A 154 -7.61 20.38 10.00
N GLU A 155 -7.96 19.43 9.14
CA GLU A 155 -9.22 18.65 9.19
C GLU A 155 -8.92 17.16 9.34
N GLU A 156 -9.82 16.38 9.94
CA GLU A 156 -9.73 14.90 9.99
C GLU A 156 -11.09 14.29 9.65
N THR A 157 -11.53 14.54 8.42
CA THR A 157 -12.90 14.23 7.97
C THR A 157 -12.94 12.93 7.18
N TRP A 158 -11.88 12.62 6.42
CA TRP A 158 -11.91 11.56 5.42
C TRP A 158 -11.27 10.27 5.93
N GLY A 159 -10.08 10.36 6.51
CA GLY A 159 -9.25 9.21 6.83
C GLY A 159 -9.01 8.30 5.62
N GLY A 160 -8.79 7.01 5.91
CA GLY A 160 -8.65 5.99 4.87
C GLY A 160 -7.52 6.23 3.86
N VAL A 161 -7.51 5.39 2.83
CA VAL A 161 -6.60 5.49 1.68
C VAL A 161 -7.41 5.74 0.40
N GLN A 162 -6.90 6.56 -0.50
CA GLN A 162 -7.46 6.79 -1.83
C GLN A 162 -6.46 6.33 -2.89
N LEU A 163 -6.94 5.57 -3.87
CA LEU A 163 -6.11 5.10 -4.99
C LEU A 163 -6.73 5.55 -6.30
N GLN A 164 -5.90 6.05 -7.21
CA GLN A 164 -6.28 6.36 -8.59
C GLN A 164 -5.24 5.87 -9.58
N SER A 165 -5.68 5.13 -10.60
CA SER A 165 -4.80 4.64 -11.66
C SER A 165 -4.99 5.43 -12.96
N PHE A 166 -3.87 5.78 -13.57
CA PHE A 166 -3.78 6.49 -14.84
C PHE A 166 -2.91 5.66 -15.79
N PRO A 167 -3.52 4.83 -16.66
CA PRO A 167 -2.79 4.00 -17.60
C PRO A 167 -2.06 4.86 -18.65
N LEU A 168 -1.11 4.25 -19.35
CA LEU A 168 -0.57 4.85 -20.58
C LEU A 168 -1.68 5.09 -21.61
N VAL A 169 -1.54 6.15 -22.40
CA VAL A 169 -2.37 6.36 -23.59
C VAL A 169 -2.10 5.28 -24.64
N GLU A 170 -3.12 4.93 -25.44
CA GLU A 170 -3.08 3.75 -26.32
C GLU A 170 -1.83 3.64 -27.21
N PRO A 171 -1.33 4.71 -27.87
CA PRO A 171 -0.11 4.60 -28.68
C PRO A 171 1.11 4.20 -27.84
N ARG A 172 1.26 4.75 -26.64
CA ARG A 172 2.38 4.46 -25.73
C ARG A 172 2.27 3.07 -25.10
N LEU A 173 1.04 2.66 -24.80
CA LEU A 173 0.77 1.32 -24.29
C LEU A 173 1.08 0.26 -25.36
N ALA A 174 0.70 0.51 -26.62
CA ALA A 174 1.01 -0.38 -27.73
C ALA A 174 2.53 -0.49 -27.98
N GLU A 175 3.25 0.64 -27.97
CA GLU A 175 4.72 0.66 -28.04
C GLU A 175 5.36 -0.18 -26.93
N TRP A 176 4.89 -0.01 -25.69
CA TRP A 176 5.40 -0.77 -24.56
C TRP A 176 5.09 -2.28 -24.67
N ARG A 177 3.86 -2.65 -25.05
CA ARG A 177 3.47 -4.07 -25.22
C ARG A 177 4.28 -4.76 -26.31
N GLU A 178 4.61 -4.06 -27.39
CA GLU A 178 5.47 -4.60 -28.45
C GLU A 178 6.90 -4.82 -27.97
N GLU A 179 7.44 -3.86 -27.20
CA GLU A 179 8.78 -3.99 -26.61
C GLU A 179 8.85 -5.14 -25.61
N GLU A 180 7.84 -5.31 -24.77
CA GLU A 180 7.76 -6.45 -23.85
C GLU A 180 7.62 -7.78 -24.59
N ARG A 181 6.85 -7.83 -25.69
CA ARG A 181 6.77 -9.02 -26.54
C ARG A 181 8.14 -9.38 -27.08
N ARG A 182 8.85 -8.41 -27.68
CA ARG A 182 10.20 -8.57 -28.21
C ARG A 182 11.20 -9.03 -27.14
N ARG A 183 11.15 -8.44 -25.95
CA ARG A 183 11.98 -8.84 -24.79
C ARG A 183 11.70 -10.28 -24.37
N SER A 184 10.42 -10.65 -24.26
CA SER A 184 10.01 -12.01 -23.90
C SER A 184 10.44 -13.05 -24.94
N GLU A 185 10.37 -12.72 -26.23
CA GLU A 185 10.81 -13.58 -27.33
C GLU A 185 12.33 -13.78 -27.29
N LEU A 186 13.11 -12.72 -27.10
CA LEU A 186 14.56 -12.80 -26.92
C LEU A 186 14.95 -13.62 -25.69
N GLN A 187 14.25 -13.45 -24.56
CA GLN A 187 14.49 -14.23 -23.35
C GLN A 187 14.14 -15.72 -23.55
N ARG A 188 13.04 -16.03 -24.25
CA ARG A 188 12.65 -17.41 -24.61
C ARG A 188 13.65 -18.07 -25.55
N MET A 189 14.23 -17.32 -26.50
CA MET A 189 15.27 -17.83 -27.39
C MET A 189 16.58 -18.13 -26.63
N SER A 190 16.90 -17.33 -25.61
CA SER A 190 18.07 -17.53 -24.74
C SER A 190 17.94 -18.75 -23.80
N PHE A 191 16.71 -19.19 -23.49
CA PHE A 191 16.42 -20.31 -22.58
C PHE A 191 16.29 -21.69 -23.26
N THR A 192 16.64 -21.84 -24.53
CA THR A 192 16.58 -23.13 -25.25
C THR A 192 17.76 -24.08 -24.99
N GLY A 193 18.58 -23.81 -23.96
CA GLY A 193 19.71 -24.65 -23.53
C GLY A 193 19.60 -25.09 -22.07
N GLY A 194 18.64 -25.95 -21.71
CA GLY A 194 18.57 -26.55 -20.37
C GLY A 194 17.25 -27.26 -20.11
N GLY A 195 17.27 -28.59 -20.07
CA GLY A 195 16.07 -29.43 -20.16
C GLY A 195 15.41 -29.86 -18.84
N TYR A 196 14.21 -30.43 -19.05
CA TYR A 196 13.47 -31.44 -18.28
C TYR A 196 12.74 -31.06 -16.98
N GLY A 197 11.44 -31.37 -16.96
CA GLY A 197 10.67 -31.60 -15.73
C GLY A 197 9.21 -31.16 -15.77
N ALA A 198 8.36 -31.84 -16.53
CA ALA A 198 6.91 -31.64 -16.46
C ALA A 198 6.33 -32.29 -15.19
N ALA A 199 5.45 -31.57 -14.49
CA ALA A 199 4.55 -32.14 -13.49
C ALA A 199 3.13 -31.57 -13.67
N MET A 200 2.14 -32.46 -13.67
CA MET A 200 0.70 -32.23 -13.90
C MET A 200 0.00 -31.61 -12.66
N PRO A 201 -1.16 -30.94 -12.80
CA PRO A 201 -1.89 -30.36 -11.67
C PRO A 201 -2.88 -31.36 -11.03
N MET A 202 -3.16 -31.21 -9.73
CA MET A 202 -4.26 -31.90 -9.04
C MET A 202 -5.14 -30.91 -8.26
N ALA A 203 -6.43 -31.25 -8.18
CA ALA A 203 -7.58 -30.38 -7.89
C ALA A 203 -8.01 -30.29 -6.39
N ALA A 204 -8.93 -29.35 -6.14
CA ALA A 204 -9.53 -28.93 -4.87
C ALA A 204 -10.65 -29.86 -4.31
N PRO A 205 -11.18 -29.55 -3.11
CA PRO A 205 -12.63 -29.52 -2.92
C PRO A 205 -13.17 -28.27 -2.16
N ALA A 206 -14.51 -28.08 -2.25
CA ALA A 206 -15.30 -26.93 -1.78
C ALA A 206 -16.28 -27.32 -0.61
N PRO A 207 -17.32 -26.52 -0.21
CA PRO A 207 -17.47 -25.97 1.15
C PRO A 207 -18.69 -26.50 1.97
N GLY A 208 -18.82 -26.07 3.24
CA GLY A 208 -19.98 -26.33 4.12
C GLY A 208 -20.45 -25.09 4.89
N ALA A 209 -21.77 -24.96 5.10
CA ALA A 209 -22.53 -23.74 5.43
C ALA A 209 -22.79 -23.44 6.92
N ALA A 210 -23.23 -22.19 7.20
CA ALA A 210 -23.63 -21.59 8.49
C ALA A 210 -25.09 -21.95 8.92
N PRO A 211 -25.63 -21.56 10.13
CA PRO A 211 -26.05 -20.17 10.41
C PRO A 211 -26.12 -19.70 11.90
N GLY A 212 -26.41 -18.41 12.12
CA GLY A 212 -27.07 -17.89 13.33
C GLY A 212 -26.78 -16.40 13.63
N ALA A 213 -27.77 -15.51 13.44
CA ALA A 213 -27.69 -14.07 13.74
C ALA A 213 -28.55 -13.67 14.96
N ALA A 214 -28.13 -12.63 15.68
CA ALA A 214 -28.85 -11.98 16.79
C ALA A 214 -28.82 -10.44 16.62
N PRO A 215 -29.73 -9.66 17.25
CA PRO A 215 -30.17 -8.37 16.75
C PRO A 215 -29.30 -7.16 17.15
N ALA A 216 -29.45 -6.09 16.36
CA ALA A 216 -28.67 -4.86 16.38
C ALA A 216 -29.01 -3.91 17.54
N GLY A 217 -27.96 -3.35 18.15
CA GLY A 217 -28.02 -2.18 19.01
C GLY A 217 -28.02 -0.86 18.22
N ARG A 218 -28.40 0.22 18.91
CA ARG A 218 -28.55 1.58 18.36
C ARG A 218 -27.24 2.13 17.77
N PRO A 219 -27.29 2.97 16.72
CA PRO A 219 -26.10 3.50 16.07
C PRO A 219 -25.33 4.44 17.01
N ARG A 220 -24.06 4.11 17.24
CA ARG A 220 -23.01 5.08 17.61
C ARG A 220 -22.22 5.44 16.34
N PRO A 221 -21.62 6.63 16.24
CA PRO A 221 -20.78 6.98 15.11
C PRO A 221 -19.66 5.94 14.95
N ALA A 222 -19.51 5.40 13.75
CA ALA A 222 -18.44 4.45 13.44
C ALA A 222 -17.09 5.14 13.66
N ALA A 223 -16.25 4.54 14.50
CA ALA A 223 -14.89 5.02 14.73
C ALA A 223 -14.04 4.76 13.47
N ALA A 224 -14.02 5.74 12.56
CA ALA A 224 -13.19 5.72 11.38
C ALA A 224 -11.73 6.03 11.74
N MET A 225 -10.79 5.43 11.00
CA MET A 225 -9.35 5.66 11.18
C MET A 225 -8.73 6.28 9.92
N GLY A 226 -7.60 6.95 10.14
CA GLY A 226 -6.72 7.44 9.10
C GLY A 226 -5.30 6.90 9.25
N LEU A 227 -4.39 7.42 8.42
CA LEU A 227 -2.97 7.14 8.52
C LEU A 227 -2.24 8.39 9.01
N GLY A 228 -1.46 8.22 10.07
CA GLY A 228 -0.40 9.13 10.46
C GLY A 228 0.97 8.59 10.02
N VAL A 229 2.04 9.13 10.58
CA VAL A 229 3.42 8.75 10.24
C VAL A 229 4.13 8.10 11.43
N GLY A 230 4.80 6.99 11.19
CA GLY A 230 5.71 6.33 12.11
C GLY A 230 7.17 6.68 11.82
N GLY A 231 8.06 5.76 12.17
CA GLY A 231 9.50 5.88 11.92
C GLY A 231 9.89 6.09 10.47
N SER A 232 11.07 6.70 10.28
CA SER A 232 11.70 6.87 8.98
C SER A 232 12.41 5.59 8.53
N MET A 233 12.35 5.28 7.24
CA MET A 233 13.06 4.16 6.64
C MET A 233 13.63 4.49 5.26
N LEU A 234 14.62 3.70 4.84
CA LEU A 234 15.25 3.83 3.53
C LEU A 234 14.33 3.28 2.44
N GLN A 235 13.76 4.19 1.65
CA GLN A 235 12.97 3.89 0.46
C GLN A 235 12.95 5.13 -0.44
N GLU A 236 13.27 4.92 -1.71
CA GLU A 236 13.17 5.95 -2.74
C GLU A 236 11.78 5.96 -3.37
N VAL A 237 11.31 7.16 -3.71
CA VAL A 237 10.12 7.34 -4.53
C VAL A 237 10.53 7.85 -5.90
N TYR A 238 10.31 7.03 -6.93
CA TYR A 238 10.93 7.27 -8.23
C TYR A 238 10.31 8.39 -9.05
N ARG A 239 11.17 9.30 -9.50
CA ARG A 239 10.82 10.36 -10.46
C ARG A 239 10.47 9.78 -11.82
N ASP A 240 9.31 10.13 -12.35
CA ASP A 240 8.87 9.73 -13.68
C ASP A 240 9.80 10.28 -14.77
N ASP A 241 10.26 9.40 -15.65
CA ASP A 241 11.05 9.72 -16.84
C ASP A 241 10.17 10.03 -18.06
N ARG A 242 8.88 9.65 -18.01
CA ARG A 242 7.93 9.89 -19.10
C ARG A 242 7.36 11.32 -19.06
N PRO A 243 7.06 11.91 -20.23
CA PRO A 243 6.21 13.09 -20.32
C PRO A 243 4.82 12.83 -19.74
N LEU A 244 4.26 13.80 -19.02
CA LEU A 244 2.92 13.67 -18.39
C LEU A 244 1.81 13.29 -19.38
N LYS A 245 1.93 13.74 -20.64
CA LYS A 245 0.98 13.45 -21.73
C LYS A 245 0.95 11.98 -22.18
N ASP A 246 1.92 11.18 -21.76
CA ASP A 246 1.94 9.74 -22.06
C ASP A 246 0.98 8.98 -21.14
N TRP A 247 0.54 9.58 -20.03
CA TRP A 247 -0.50 9.05 -19.15
C TRP A 247 -1.89 9.58 -19.52
N ALA A 248 -2.93 8.83 -19.16
CA ALA A 248 -4.30 9.30 -19.27
C ALA A 248 -4.52 10.60 -18.48
N GLU A 249 -5.27 11.54 -19.04
CA GLU A 249 -5.58 12.81 -18.36
C GLU A 249 -6.52 12.64 -17.16
N GLN A 250 -7.42 11.65 -17.27
CA GLN A 250 -8.37 11.26 -16.23
C GLN A 250 -7.98 9.90 -15.66
N PRO A 251 -8.23 9.66 -14.37
CA PRO A 251 -8.02 8.33 -13.80
C PRO A 251 -9.00 7.34 -14.41
N ALA A 252 -8.48 6.20 -14.85
CA ALA A 252 -9.28 5.10 -15.37
C ALA A 252 -9.97 4.32 -14.24
N GLY A 253 -9.37 4.30 -13.05
CA GLY A 253 -9.92 3.66 -11.85
C GLY A 253 -9.76 4.53 -10.62
N ARG A 254 -10.75 4.47 -9.72
CA ARG A 254 -10.69 5.10 -8.40
C ARG A 254 -11.24 4.14 -7.35
N VAL A 255 -10.58 4.03 -6.21
CA VAL A 255 -11.11 3.29 -5.06
C VAL A 255 -10.77 3.99 -3.75
N PHE A 256 -11.73 4.03 -2.85
CA PHE A 256 -11.55 4.45 -1.46
C PHE A 256 -11.41 3.20 -0.59
N VAL A 257 -10.44 3.19 0.31
CA VAL A 257 -10.17 2.12 1.25
C VAL A 257 -10.45 2.63 2.65
N HIS A 258 -11.52 2.14 3.26
CA HIS A 258 -11.89 2.46 4.64
C HIS A 258 -11.03 1.63 5.60
N LEU A 259 -10.39 2.31 6.56
CA LEU A 259 -9.66 1.66 7.65
C LEU A 259 -10.61 1.45 8.83
N VAL A 260 -10.78 0.19 9.21
CA VAL A 260 -11.82 -0.22 10.16
C VAL A 260 -11.19 -0.82 11.40
N THR A 261 -11.68 -0.44 12.57
CA THR A 261 -11.18 -1.03 13.82
C THR A 261 -11.59 -2.51 13.89
N PRO A 262 -10.84 -3.38 14.59
CA PRO A 262 -11.16 -4.80 14.70
C PRO A 262 -12.59 -5.09 15.24
N PRO A 263 -13.11 -4.37 16.26
CA PRO A 263 -14.49 -4.54 16.70
C PRO A 263 -15.51 -4.16 15.62
N GLU A 264 -15.25 -3.07 14.89
CA GLU A 264 -16.14 -2.58 13.84
C GLU A 264 -16.12 -3.50 12.60
N TRP A 265 -14.96 -4.05 12.25
CA TRP A 265 -14.85 -5.10 11.24
C TRP A 265 -15.74 -6.28 11.57
N ARG A 266 -15.60 -6.84 12.78
CA ARG A 266 -16.42 -7.98 13.22
C ARG A 266 -17.90 -7.64 13.24
N ARG A 267 -18.28 -6.42 13.62
CA ARG A 267 -19.67 -5.95 13.59
C ARG A 267 -20.22 -5.89 12.17
N ILE A 268 -19.42 -5.41 11.21
CA ILE A 268 -19.85 -5.25 9.82
C ILE A 268 -19.88 -6.59 9.09
N THR A 269 -18.80 -7.37 9.19
CA THR A 269 -18.60 -8.56 8.37
C THR A 269 -19.01 -9.87 9.04
N GLY A 270 -19.08 -9.89 10.37
CA GLY A 270 -19.18 -11.12 11.15
C GLY A 270 -17.87 -11.90 11.25
N GLU A 271 -16.83 -11.51 10.51
CA GLU A 271 -15.54 -12.20 10.49
C GLU A 271 -14.67 -11.78 11.69
N ALA A 272 -13.87 -12.71 12.21
CA ALA A 272 -12.79 -12.33 13.11
C ALA A 272 -11.70 -11.61 12.30
N PRO A 273 -11.27 -10.40 12.70
CA PRO A 273 -10.10 -9.78 12.08
C PRO A 273 -8.87 -10.64 12.38
N PRO A 274 -7.89 -10.73 11.47
CA PRO A 274 -6.62 -11.38 11.77
C PRO A 274 -6.04 -10.81 13.07
N PRO A 275 -5.38 -11.62 13.91
CA PRO A 275 -4.68 -11.10 15.08
C PRO A 275 -3.61 -10.11 14.61
N SER A 276 -3.38 -9.04 15.37
CA SER A 276 -2.25 -8.16 15.10
C SER A 276 -0.96 -8.99 15.24
N PRO A 277 -0.13 -9.09 14.20
CA PRO A 277 1.05 -9.91 14.24
C PRO A 277 2.12 -9.20 15.07
N VAL A 278 2.17 -9.62 16.34
CA VAL A 278 3.37 -9.73 17.17
C VAL A 278 3.91 -8.43 17.81
N ASP A 279 4.38 -8.61 19.04
CA ASP A 279 5.28 -7.72 19.79
C ASP A 279 6.63 -7.61 19.04
N ARG A 280 7.03 -6.36 18.74
CA ARG A 280 8.24 -6.01 18.00
C ARG A 280 9.51 -6.58 18.63
N ALA A 281 9.62 -6.55 19.96
CA ALA A 281 10.78 -7.04 20.67
C ALA A 281 10.89 -8.58 20.56
N ALA A 282 9.78 -9.29 20.46
CA ALA A 282 9.77 -10.72 20.18
C ALA A 282 10.31 -11.03 18.77
N TYR A 283 10.02 -10.19 17.76
CA TYR A 283 10.52 -10.36 16.39
C TYR A 283 12.04 -10.19 16.29
N THR A 284 12.59 -9.10 16.85
CA THR A 284 14.05 -8.86 16.81
C THR A 284 14.81 -9.94 17.61
N ARG A 285 14.32 -10.32 18.80
CA ARG A 285 14.92 -11.41 19.60
C ARG A 285 14.89 -12.76 18.89
N ALA A 286 13.91 -13.00 18.01
CA ALA A 286 13.81 -14.22 17.24
C ALA A 286 14.83 -14.31 16.08
N GLY A 287 15.62 -13.26 15.83
CA GLY A 287 16.66 -13.29 14.79
C GLY A 287 16.11 -13.21 13.37
N LEU A 288 14.85 -12.77 13.20
CA LEU A 288 14.17 -12.71 11.92
C LEU A 288 14.69 -11.54 11.05
N PRO A 289 14.56 -11.62 9.71
CA PRO A 289 15.22 -10.70 8.79
C PRO A 289 14.58 -9.31 8.76
N TRP A 290 15.43 -8.35 8.41
CA TRP A 290 15.17 -6.96 8.04
C TRP A 290 15.77 -6.70 6.66
N TYR A 291 15.42 -5.60 6.01
CA TYR A 291 15.82 -5.39 4.62
C TYR A 291 16.46 -4.03 4.37
N ASP A 292 17.48 -4.03 3.52
CA ASP A 292 18.07 -2.80 2.99
C ASP A 292 17.72 -2.67 1.51
N TYR A 293 17.33 -1.47 1.12
CA TYR A 293 16.97 -1.15 -0.25
C TYR A 293 17.63 0.14 -0.69
N TYR A 294 18.40 0.03 -1.75
CA TYR A 294 19.05 1.16 -2.38
C TYR A 294 19.14 0.91 -3.88
N ASP A 295 18.65 1.86 -4.70
CA ASP A 295 18.81 1.82 -6.14
C ASP A 295 19.74 2.95 -6.60
N GLN A 296 21.00 2.59 -6.86
CA GLN A 296 22.05 3.53 -7.30
C GLN A 296 21.69 4.29 -8.59
N GLU A 297 20.79 3.76 -9.41
CA GLU A 297 20.42 4.33 -10.71
C GLU A 297 19.11 5.12 -10.67
N ALA A 298 18.41 5.11 -9.53
CA ALA A 298 17.14 5.80 -9.39
C ALA A 298 17.29 7.29 -9.08
N GLU A 299 16.40 8.10 -9.66
CA GLU A 299 16.19 9.47 -9.22
C GLU A 299 15.08 9.53 -8.17
N ASP A 300 15.45 9.77 -6.91
CA ASP A 300 14.52 10.00 -5.81
C ASP A 300 13.86 11.39 -5.87
N LEU A 301 12.59 11.46 -5.47
CA LEU A 301 11.87 12.73 -5.38
C LEU A 301 12.25 13.50 -4.11
N ALA A 302 12.58 14.78 -4.27
CA ALA A 302 12.73 15.68 -3.13
C ALA A 302 11.43 15.73 -2.28
N PRO A 303 11.55 15.88 -0.96
CA PRO A 303 10.38 16.02 -0.11
C PRO A 303 9.72 17.39 -0.34
N THR A 304 8.48 17.51 0.11
CA THR A 304 7.76 18.79 0.13
C THR A 304 7.65 19.31 1.56
N GLU A 305 7.67 20.63 1.73
CA GLU A 305 7.54 21.29 3.05
C GLU A 305 6.32 20.78 3.83
N ALA A 306 5.20 20.55 3.12
CA ALA A 306 3.98 20.01 3.70
C ALA A 306 4.16 18.62 4.30
N LEU A 307 4.92 17.73 3.64
CA LEU A 307 5.22 16.42 4.21
C LEU A 307 6.29 16.54 5.29
N GLU A 308 7.39 17.28 5.08
CA GLU A 308 8.46 17.44 6.08
C GLU A 308 7.93 17.89 7.45
N GLY A 309 6.92 18.77 7.48
CA GLY A 309 6.32 19.29 8.71
C GLY A 309 5.45 18.32 9.51
N VAL A 310 5.03 17.18 8.94
CA VAL A 310 4.19 16.20 9.66
C VAL A 310 4.98 15.58 10.81
N GLN A 311 4.46 15.61 12.02
CA GLN A 311 5.04 15.01 13.22
C GLN A 311 4.63 13.53 13.37
N PRO A 312 5.50 12.69 13.96
CA PRO A 312 5.21 11.29 14.28
C PRO A 312 4.01 11.09 15.20
N VAL A 313 3.30 9.97 15.05
CA VAL A 313 2.08 9.70 15.83
C VAL A 313 2.32 9.50 17.34
N GLY A 314 3.56 9.26 17.79
CA GLY A 314 3.89 9.10 19.21
C GLY A 314 3.78 10.39 19.99
N ASP A 315 3.87 11.55 19.34
CA ASP A 315 3.56 12.85 19.96
C ASP A 315 2.11 12.90 20.50
N TRP A 316 1.20 12.08 19.96
CA TRP A 316 -0.18 11.96 20.42
C TRP A 316 -0.45 10.69 21.22
N LEU A 317 0.12 9.56 20.80
CA LEU A 317 -0.21 8.23 21.33
C LEU A 317 0.83 7.68 22.32
N GLY A 318 1.91 8.44 22.53
CA GLY A 318 3.11 7.99 23.23
C GLY A 318 3.99 7.09 22.36
N ASP A 319 5.25 6.99 22.75
CA ASP A 319 6.19 6.01 22.21
C ASP A 319 5.76 4.58 22.53
N ASP A 320 6.39 3.60 21.87
CA ASP A 320 6.22 2.22 22.31
C ASP A 320 6.87 2.03 23.67
N HIS A 321 6.16 1.35 24.59
CA HIS A 321 6.65 1.14 25.96
C HIS A 321 7.81 0.12 26.04
N GLU A 322 8.07 -0.59 24.95
CA GLU A 322 9.16 -1.54 24.85
C GLU A 322 10.41 -0.90 24.22
N PRO A 323 11.59 -1.05 24.85
CA PRO A 323 12.83 -0.51 24.29
C PRO A 323 13.11 -1.07 22.90
N TRP A 324 13.43 -0.18 21.96
CA TRP A 324 13.91 -0.57 20.64
C TRP A 324 15.23 -1.34 20.74
N GLN A 325 15.32 -2.43 19.99
CA GLN A 325 16.56 -3.18 19.78
C GLN A 325 16.88 -3.11 18.29
N ASP A 326 18.01 -2.48 17.95
CA ASP A 326 18.47 -2.43 16.57
C ASP A 326 18.71 -3.84 16.02
N PRO A 327 18.31 -4.11 14.76
CA PRO A 327 18.67 -5.35 14.11
C PRO A 327 20.20 -5.47 14.00
N THR A 328 20.72 -6.67 14.21
CA THR A 328 22.15 -6.92 14.00
C THR A 328 22.46 -6.88 12.49
N PRO A 329 23.70 -6.53 12.07
CA PRO A 329 24.04 -6.42 10.65
C PRO A 329 23.73 -7.68 9.81
N HIS A 330 23.82 -8.87 10.41
CA HIS A 330 23.52 -10.14 9.72
C HIS A 330 22.03 -10.40 9.51
N GLN A 331 21.14 -9.66 10.19
CA GLN A 331 19.70 -9.73 9.97
C GLN A 331 19.24 -8.86 8.81
N VAL A 332 20.04 -7.86 8.41
CA VAL A 332 19.70 -6.94 7.32
C VAL A 332 20.12 -7.56 5.99
N LYS A 333 19.15 -7.86 5.13
CA LYS A 333 19.35 -8.46 3.81
C LYS A 333 19.14 -7.41 2.71
N PRO A 334 20.03 -7.31 1.71
CA PRO A 334 19.79 -6.45 0.56
C PRO A 334 18.64 -7.00 -0.28
N LEU A 335 17.68 -6.16 -0.66
CA LEU A 335 16.59 -6.52 -1.59
C LEU A 335 17.02 -6.47 -3.07
N LYS A 336 18.16 -5.83 -3.36
CA LYS A 336 18.77 -5.80 -4.70
C LYS A 336 20.18 -6.38 -4.64
N ASP A 337 20.39 -7.48 -5.36
CA ASP A 337 21.72 -8.09 -5.54
C ASP A 337 22.58 -7.31 -6.57
N ALA A 338 21.94 -6.59 -7.50
CA ALA A 338 22.59 -5.85 -8.59
C ALA A 338 21.66 -4.77 -9.20
N PRO A 339 22.21 -3.70 -9.82
CA PRO A 339 21.43 -2.69 -10.54
C PRO A 339 20.51 -3.33 -11.61
N GLY A 340 19.26 -2.87 -11.68
CA GLY A 340 18.30 -3.26 -12.73
C GLY A 340 17.51 -4.57 -12.54
N LYS A 341 17.74 -5.36 -11.48
CA LYS A 341 16.84 -6.48 -11.12
C LYS A 341 15.61 -5.96 -10.38
N ALA A 342 14.42 -6.35 -10.85
CA ALA A 342 13.17 -6.10 -10.14
C ALA A 342 13.11 -6.98 -8.88
N VAL A 343 12.58 -6.43 -7.78
CA VAL A 343 12.32 -7.20 -6.56
C VAL A 343 11.04 -8.00 -6.79
N GLU A 344 11.12 -9.33 -6.69
CA GLU A 344 9.98 -10.21 -6.96
C GLU A 344 9.15 -10.49 -5.71
N ASP A 345 7.91 -10.95 -5.93
CA ASP A 345 6.99 -11.27 -4.85
C ASP A 345 7.51 -12.43 -4.00
N GLY A 346 7.78 -12.16 -2.72
CA GLY A 346 8.35 -13.12 -1.78
C GLY A 346 9.83 -12.92 -1.44
N ASP A 347 10.49 -11.92 -2.05
CA ASP A 347 11.88 -11.55 -1.73
C ASP A 347 11.99 -10.57 -0.52
N TRP A 348 10.85 -10.19 0.08
CA TRP A 348 10.67 -9.31 1.25
C TRP A 348 10.04 -10.02 2.45
#